data_AF-A0A4R2CUN2-F1
#
_entry.id   AF-A0A4R2CUN2-F1
#
_cell.length_a   1.000
_cell.length_b   1.000
_cell.length_c   1.000
_cell.angle_alpha   90.00
_cell.angle_beta   90.00
_cell.angle_gamma   90.00
#
_symmetry.space_group_name_H-M   'P 1'
#
loop_
_entity.id
_entity.type
_entity.pdbx_description
1 polymer ?
#
loop_
_entity_poly.entity_id
_entity_poly.type
_entity_poly.pdbx_seq_one_letter_code
_entity_poly.pdbx_strand_id
1 'polypeptide(L)'
;MQILLSEVEERHAALVGLLQRAACRQNTAAIPGEVRDNTDRFLAAASRHGAATARVLLPAVKRHLHGGRAEVRDFIRLSRRLERMLVRAKAKQYGGAQTVHHSWTSVWNGVRSRLTQTLAAERRLVAMLRRHLGPEDERRLRNHFTLAIAAAPTRPHPCLPRTGPAGHLTRLICARFDAVWDELEGRVTSPALVSRVQEHAAPVDVVGRQRHKVLFAQRPPQLDQPASLPQT
;
A
#
# COMPACT_ATOMS: atom_id res chain seq x y z
N MET A 1 -29.92 -11.98 -15.61
CA MET A 1 -29.59 -10.84 -14.73
C MET A 1 -28.08 -10.74 -14.57
N GLN A 2 -27.47 -9.58 -14.82
CA GLN A 2 -26.01 -9.34 -14.78
C GLN A 2 -25.62 -8.46 -13.60
N ILE A 3 -25.93 -8.89 -12.38
CA ILE A 3 -26.06 -8.01 -11.23
C ILE A 3 -24.72 -7.43 -10.78
N LEU A 4 -23.64 -8.22 -10.81
CA LEU A 4 -22.32 -7.74 -10.39
C LEU A 4 -21.73 -6.75 -11.40
N LEU A 5 -21.92 -7.02 -12.70
CA LEU A 5 -21.40 -6.14 -13.74
C LEU A 5 -22.09 -4.77 -13.71
N SER A 6 -23.43 -4.74 -13.57
CA SER A 6 -24.19 -3.50 -13.46
C SER A 6 -23.76 -2.64 -12.26
N GLU A 7 -23.55 -3.25 -11.08
CA GLU A 7 -23.04 -2.53 -9.90
C GLU A 7 -21.66 -1.91 -10.16
N VAL A 8 -20.75 -2.68 -10.78
CA VAL A 8 -19.41 -2.18 -11.11
C VAL A 8 -19.48 -1.03 -12.11
N GLU A 9 -20.33 -1.13 -13.13
CA GLU A 9 -20.54 -0.08 -14.13
C GLU A 9 -21.12 1.21 -13.53
N GLU A 10 -22.08 1.08 -12.61
CA GLU A 10 -22.64 2.22 -11.88
C GLU A 10 -21.55 2.93 -11.05
N ARG A 11 -20.70 2.17 -10.36
CA ARG A 11 -19.55 2.74 -9.63
C ARG A 11 -18.53 3.39 -10.54
N HIS A 12 -18.30 2.81 -11.71
CA HIS A 12 -17.40 3.40 -12.72
C HIS A 12 -17.94 4.74 -13.20
N ALA A 13 -19.24 4.83 -13.49
CA ALA A 13 -19.89 6.08 -13.85
C ALA A 13 -19.78 7.13 -12.73
N ALA A 14 -20.00 6.73 -11.48
CA ALA A 14 -19.85 7.61 -10.33
C ALA A 14 -18.41 8.15 -10.17
N LEU A 15 -17.39 7.30 -10.34
CA LEU A 15 -15.99 7.71 -10.31
C LEU A 15 -15.63 8.67 -11.45
N VAL A 16 -16.13 8.42 -12.66
CA VAL A 16 -15.93 9.32 -13.80
C VAL A 16 -16.59 10.68 -13.57
N GLY A 17 -17.80 10.71 -13.01
CA GLY A 17 -18.48 11.95 -12.65
C GLY A 17 -17.78 12.74 -11.54
N LEU A 18 -17.15 12.06 -10.58
CA LEU A 18 -16.29 12.71 -9.58
C LEU A 18 -15.00 13.27 -10.20
N LEU A 19 -14.37 12.51 -11.11
CA LEU A 19 -13.18 12.98 -11.85
C LEU A 19 -13.50 14.24 -12.67
N GLN A 20 -14.64 14.27 -13.35
CA GLN A 20 -15.08 15.43 -14.14
C GLN A 20 -15.21 16.67 -13.25
N ARG A 21 -15.89 16.54 -12.10
CA ARG A 21 -16.01 17.63 -11.11
C ARG A 21 -14.65 18.10 -10.57
N ALA A 22 -13.74 17.18 -10.27
CA ALA A 22 -12.40 17.51 -9.80
C ALA A 22 -11.53 18.19 -10.89
N ALA A 23 -11.70 17.79 -12.15
CA ALA A 23 -10.95 18.34 -13.29
C ALA A 23 -11.52 19.68 -13.80
N CYS A 24 -12.82 19.94 -13.63
CA CYS A 24 -13.47 21.19 -14.00
C CYS A 24 -13.10 22.33 -13.04
N ARG A 25 -11.90 22.85 -13.19
CA ARG A 25 -11.39 24.00 -12.41
C ARG A 25 -11.80 25.36 -12.98
N GLN A 26 -12.19 25.42 -14.26
CA GLN A 26 -12.37 26.67 -15.01
C GLN A 26 -13.78 27.28 -14.89
N ASN A 27 -14.76 26.54 -14.34
CA ASN A 27 -16.16 26.97 -14.30
C ASN A 27 -16.68 27.27 -12.88
N THR A 28 -15.82 27.18 -11.87
CA THR A 28 -16.17 27.52 -10.49
C THR A 28 -15.91 29.00 -10.28
N ALA A 29 -16.93 29.82 -10.52
CA ALA A 29 -16.96 31.16 -9.97
C ALA A 29 -16.91 31.06 -8.42
N ALA A 30 -15.73 31.28 -7.85
CA ALA A 30 -15.53 31.85 -6.51
C ALA A 30 -15.95 31.07 -5.24
N ILE A 31 -15.53 29.80 -5.04
CA ILE A 31 -15.35 29.27 -3.67
C ILE A 31 -13.98 28.55 -3.54
N PRO A 32 -12.97 29.17 -2.89
CA PRO A 32 -11.62 28.61 -2.72
C PRO A 32 -11.52 27.22 -2.05
N GLY A 33 -12.59 26.70 -1.45
CA GLY A 33 -12.65 25.34 -0.88
C GLY A 33 -13.20 24.26 -1.81
N GLU A 34 -14.07 24.62 -2.76
CA GLU A 34 -14.88 23.63 -3.50
C GLU A 34 -14.04 22.76 -4.45
N VAL A 35 -13.03 23.35 -5.09
CA VAL A 35 -12.10 22.61 -5.97
C VAL A 35 -11.30 21.58 -5.18
N ARG A 36 -10.92 21.91 -3.94
CA ARG A 36 -10.19 21.01 -3.05
C ARG A 36 -11.10 19.89 -2.57
N ASP A 37 -12.30 20.21 -2.14
CA ASP A 37 -13.29 19.23 -1.72
C ASP A 37 -13.65 18.25 -2.84
N ASN A 38 -13.83 18.72 -4.07
CA ASN A 38 -14.10 17.88 -5.22
C ASN A 38 -12.93 16.93 -5.53
N THR A 39 -11.69 17.44 -5.42
CA THR A 39 -10.48 16.63 -5.56
C THR A 39 -10.41 15.56 -4.48
N ASP A 40 -10.60 15.92 -3.21
CA ASP A 40 -10.52 15.00 -2.08
C ASP A 40 -11.63 13.94 -2.14
N ARG A 41 -12.85 14.32 -2.52
CA ARG A 41 -13.96 13.38 -2.75
C ARG A 41 -13.62 12.36 -3.84
N PHE A 42 -13.05 12.80 -4.96
CA PHE A 42 -12.62 11.89 -6.02
C PHE A 42 -11.51 10.95 -5.54
N LEU A 43 -10.47 11.48 -4.88
CA LEU A 43 -9.34 10.69 -4.37
C LEU A 43 -9.80 9.64 -3.34
N ALA A 44 -10.70 10.02 -2.43
CA ALA A 44 -11.28 9.11 -1.44
C ALA A 44 -12.12 8.01 -2.11
N ALA A 45 -12.95 8.35 -3.09
CA ALA A 45 -13.78 7.38 -3.81
C ALA A 45 -12.92 6.40 -4.62
N ALA A 46 -11.91 6.90 -5.35
CA ALA A 46 -11.00 6.06 -6.12
C ALA A 46 -10.21 5.09 -5.23
N SER A 47 -9.77 5.55 -4.05
CA SER A 47 -9.06 4.72 -3.07
C SER A 47 -9.96 3.64 -2.47
N ARG A 48 -11.19 3.99 -2.07
CA ARG A 48 -12.19 3.03 -1.57
C ARG A 48 -12.51 1.95 -2.60
N HIS A 49 -12.74 2.38 -3.84
CA HIS A 49 -12.99 1.48 -4.96
C HIS A 49 -11.84 0.51 -5.16
N GLY A 50 -10.60 1.02 -5.30
CA GLY A 50 -9.41 0.19 -5.46
C GLY A 50 -9.21 -0.82 -4.31
N ALA A 51 -9.44 -0.40 -3.07
CA ALA A 51 -9.34 -1.28 -1.90
C ALA A 51 -10.40 -2.40 -1.91
N ALA A 52 -11.65 -2.08 -2.25
CA ALA A 52 -12.71 -3.08 -2.37
C ALA A 52 -12.43 -4.08 -3.50
N THR A 53 -12.00 -3.62 -4.66
CA THR A 53 -11.59 -4.47 -5.80
C THR A 53 -10.46 -5.42 -5.38
N ALA A 54 -9.44 -4.90 -4.69
CA ALA A 54 -8.34 -5.69 -4.19
C ALA A 54 -8.76 -6.72 -3.13
N ARG A 55 -9.70 -6.36 -2.25
CA ARG A 55 -10.19 -7.23 -1.17
C ARG A 55 -11.13 -8.33 -1.65
N VAL A 56 -11.95 -8.06 -2.67
CA VAL A 56 -13.06 -8.93 -3.05
C VAL A 56 -12.86 -9.54 -4.43
N LEU A 57 -12.61 -8.72 -5.45
CA LEU A 57 -12.57 -9.19 -6.84
C LEU A 57 -11.27 -9.95 -7.15
N LEU A 58 -10.10 -9.45 -6.74
CA LEU A 58 -8.83 -10.12 -7.06
C LEU A 58 -8.70 -11.53 -6.45
N PRO A 59 -9.10 -11.79 -5.20
CA PRO A 59 -9.13 -13.14 -4.66
C PRO A 59 -10.12 -14.05 -5.39
N ALA A 60 -11.27 -13.53 -5.82
CA ALA A 60 -12.21 -14.30 -6.64
C ALA A 60 -11.60 -14.67 -7.99
N VAL A 61 -10.96 -13.73 -8.68
CA VAL A 61 -10.27 -13.97 -9.96
C VAL A 61 -9.20 -15.06 -9.80
N LYS A 62 -8.39 -14.97 -8.75
CA LYS A 62 -7.31 -15.94 -8.49
C LYS A 62 -7.83 -17.35 -8.22
N ARG A 63 -9.01 -17.48 -7.60
CA ARG A 63 -9.60 -18.78 -7.22
C ARG A 63 -10.35 -19.45 -8.35
N HIS A 64 -11.12 -18.68 -9.12
CA HIS A 64 -12.08 -19.24 -10.07
C HIS A 64 -11.61 -19.28 -11.53
N LEU A 65 -10.53 -18.57 -11.88
CA LEU A 65 -10.07 -18.49 -13.27
C LEU A 65 -8.73 -19.20 -13.46
N HIS A 66 -8.66 -20.04 -14.50
CA HIS A 66 -7.40 -20.54 -15.02
C HIS A 66 -6.58 -19.37 -15.57
N GLY A 67 -5.33 -19.23 -15.12
CA GLY A 67 -4.50 -18.06 -15.44
C GLY A 67 -4.84 -16.78 -14.66
N GLY A 68 -5.77 -16.82 -13.70
CA GLY A 68 -6.20 -15.65 -12.93
C GLY A 68 -5.08 -14.89 -12.21
N ARG A 69 -3.94 -15.54 -11.93
CA ARG A 69 -2.75 -14.87 -11.36
C ARG A 69 -2.15 -13.83 -12.30
N ALA A 70 -2.11 -14.11 -13.60
CA ALA A 70 -1.57 -13.17 -14.59
C ALA A 70 -2.48 -11.95 -14.71
N GLU A 71 -3.79 -12.17 -14.79
CA GLU A 71 -4.81 -11.12 -14.84
C GLU A 71 -4.78 -10.22 -13.59
N VAL A 72 -4.67 -10.81 -12.39
CA VAL A 72 -4.50 -10.06 -11.13
C VAL A 72 -3.22 -9.22 -11.15
N ARG A 73 -2.09 -9.78 -11.63
CA ARG A 73 -0.82 -9.04 -11.71
C ARG A 73 -0.92 -7.84 -12.65
N ASP A 74 -1.59 -8.00 -13.79
CA ASP A 74 -1.75 -6.92 -14.76
C ASP A 74 -2.69 -5.84 -14.24
N PHE A 75 -3.78 -6.22 -13.58
CA PHE A 75 -4.64 -5.28 -12.88
C PHE A 75 -3.87 -4.46 -11.83
N ILE A 76 -3.10 -5.13 -10.96
CA ILE A 76 -2.27 -4.46 -9.95
C ILE A 76 -1.27 -3.47 -10.58
N ARG A 77 -0.68 -3.83 -11.72
CA ARG A 77 0.22 -2.94 -12.46
C ARG A 77 -0.50 -1.67 -12.92
N LEU A 78 -1.72 -1.79 -13.42
CA LEU A 78 -2.55 -0.66 -13.83
C LEU A 78 -2.98 0.19 -12.63
N SER A 79 -3.44 -0.43 -11.54
CA SER A 79 -3.81 0.26 -10.31
C SER A 79 -2.64 1.06 -9.73
N ARG A 80 -1.42 0.51 -9.73
CA ARG A 80 -0.21 1.23 -9.29
C ARG A 80 0.11 2.45 -10.17
N ARG A 81 -0.17 2.38 -11.48
CA ARG A 81 0.01 3.52 -12.39
C ARG A 81 -1.02 4.61 -12.11
N LEU A 82 -2.26 4.23 -11.82
CA LEU A 82 -3.31 5.16 -11.40
C LEU A 82 -2.94 5.82 -10.07
N GLU A 83 -2.58 5.03 -9.06
CA GLU A 83 -2.17 5.50 -7.73
C GLU A 83 -1.10 6.59 -7.82
N ARG A 84 -0.01 6.35 -8.56
CA ARG A 84 1.03 7.37 -8.79
C ARG A 84 0.51 8.67 -9.40
N MET A 85 -0.48 8.60 -10.27
CA MET A 85 -1.10 9.81 -10.84
C MET A 85 -2.01 10.51 -9.82
N LEU A 86 -2.69 9.77 -8.94
CA LEU A 86 -3.47 10.34 -7.84
C LEU A 86 -2.55 11.05 -6.83
N VAL A 87 -1.39 10.48 -6.51
CA VAL A 87 -0.37 11.14 -5.67
C VAL A 87 0.09 12.45 -6.28
N ARG A 88 0.36 12.47 -7.59
CA ARG A 88 0.75 13.70 -8.30
C ARG A 88 -0.37 14.74 -8.30
N ALA A 89 -1.61 14.32 -8.50
CA ALA A 89 -2.77 15.22 -8.43
C ALA A 89 -2.94 15.84 -7.04
N LYS A 90 -2.79 15.03 -5.99
CA LYS A 90 -2.77 15.53 -4.61
C LYS A 90 -1.60 16.48 -4.39
N ALA A 91 -0.37 16.08 -4.68
CA ALA A 91 0.80 16.94 -4.50
C ALA A 91 0.64 18.30 -5.21
N LYS A 92 0.10 18.32 -6.43
CA LYS A 92 -0.20 19.57 -7.16
C LYS A 92 -1.27 20.42 -6.46
N GLN A 93 -2.28 19.80 -5.86
CA GLN A 93 -3.35 20.48 -5.11
C GLN A 93 -2.81 21.19 -3.86
N TYR A 94 -1.80 20.61 -3.21
CA TYR A 94 -1.24 21.09 -1.94
C TYR A 94 0.12 21.80 -2.09
N GLY A 95 0.55 22.12 -3.31
CA GLY A 95 1.77 22.90 -3.54
C GLY A 95 3.08 22.11 -3.40
N GLY A 96 3.06 20.78 -3.55
CA GLY A 96 4.26 19.95 -3.49
C GLY A 96 5.29 20.31 -4.57
N ALA A 97 6.52 20.57 -4.15
CA ALA A 97 7.62 21.08 -4.98
C ALA A 97 7.88 20.27 -6.25
N GLN A 98 7.74 18.93 -6.20
CA GLN A 98 7.95 18.05 -7.34
C GLN A 98 6.90 18.18 -8.47
N THR A 99 5.84 18.98 -8.28
CA THR A 99 4.76 19.13 -9.27
C THR A 99 4.67 20.52 -9.88
N VAL A 100 5.55 21.44 -9.50
CA VAL A 100 5.53 22.85 -9.92
C VAL A 100 5.51 22.97 -11.46
N HIS A 101 6.31 22.18 -12.17
CA HIS A 101 6.43 22.22 -13.63
C HIS A 101 5.29 21.54 -14.41
N HIS A 102 4.41 20.77 -13.76
CA HIS A 102 3.31 20.10 -14.45
C HIS A 102 2.06 20.99 -14.52
N SER A 103 1.48 21.16 -15.71
CA SER A 103 0.20 21.84 -15.85
C SER A 103 -0.95 20.99 -15.25
N TRP A 104 -1.97 21.66 -14.72
CA TRP A 104 -3.17 20.99 -14.19
C TRP A 104 -3.84 20.09 -15.23
N THR A 105 -3.91 20.54 -16.47
CA THR A 105 -4.45 19.77 -17.60
C THR A 105 -3.67 18.48 -17.83
N SER A 106 -2.33 18.53 -17.79
CA SER A 106 -1.49 17.34 -17.95
C SER A 106 -1.71 16.32 -16.84
N VAL A 107 -1.78 16.79 -15.58
CA VAL A 107 -2.04 15.93 -14.42
C VAL A 107 -3.40 15.22 -14.54
N TRP A 108 -4.47 15.97 -14.82
CA TRP A 108 -5.82 15.40 -14.93
C TRP A 108 -5.99 14.51 -16.16
N ASN A 109 -5.34 14.81 -17.28
CA ASN A 109 -5.31 13.90 -18.44
C ASN A 109 -4.61 12.59 -18.11
N GLY A 110 -3.51 12.64 -17.36
CA GLY A 110 -2.83 11.44 -16.88
C GLY A 110 -3.69 10.61 -15.93
N VAL A 111 -4.39 11.25 -14.98
CA VAL A 111 -5.37 10.58 -14.10
C VAL A 111 -6.48 9.92 -14.92
N ARG A 112 -7.08 10.66 -15.86
CA ARG A 112 -8.15 10.16 -16.72
C ARG A 112 -7.72 8.93 -17.50
N SER A 113 -6.58 9.00 -18.19
CA SER A 113 -6.04 7.89 -18.98
C SER A 113 -5.81 6.63 -18.13
N ARG A 114 -5.21 6.78 -16.94
CA ARG A 114 -4.95 5.63 -16.05
C ARG A 114 -6.20 5.09 -15.39
N LEU A 115 -7.16 5.95 -15.06
CA LEU A 115 -8.46 5.54 -14.54
C LEU A 115 -9.18 4.70 -15.60
N THR A 116 -9.33 5.20 -16.83
CA THR A 116 -9.96 4.46 -17.93
C THR A 116 -9.34 3.08 -18.16
N GLN A 117 -7.99 2.98 -18.15
CA GLN A 117 -7.30 1.69 -18.28
C GLN A 117 -7.64 0.74 -17.12
N THR A 118 -7.69 1.25 -15.89
CA THR A 118 -7.99 0.44 -14.68
C THR A 118 -9.44 -0.04 -14.69
N LEU A 119 -10.38 0.85 -15.02
CA LEU A 119 -11.81 0.52 -15.12
C LEU A 119 -12.08 -0.50 -16.23
N ALA A 120 -11.44 -0.36 -17.39
CA ALA A 120 -11.56 -1.33 -18.47
C ALA A 120 -11.03 -2.72 -18.07
N ALA A 121 -9.88 -2.76 -17.37
CA ALA A 121 -9.33 -4.01 -16.84
C ALA A 121 -10.27 -4.65 -15.81
N GLU A 122 -10.85 -3.87 -14.90
CA GLU A 122 -11.83 -4.38 -13.92
C GLU A 122 -13.08 -4.96 -14.60
N ARG A 123 -13.66 -4.25 -15.57
CA ARG A 123 -14.82 -4.77 -16.34
C ARG A 123 -14.48 -6.10 -17.00
N ARG A 124 -13.28 -6.23 -17.57
CA ARG A 124 -12.80 -7.49 -18.14
C ARG A 124 -12.72 -8.59 -17.07
N LEU A 125 -12.14 -8.31 -15.90
CA LEU A 125 -12.07 -9.29 -14.79
C LEU A 125 -13.46 -9.78 -14.36
N VAL A 126 -14.41 -8.85 -14.20
CA VAL A 126 -15.78 -9.16 -13.80
C VAL A 126 -16.49 -9.97 -14.89
N ALA A 127 -16.33 -9.61 -16.15
CA ALA A 127 -16.87 -10.37 -17.27
C ALA A 127 -16.31 -11.80 -17.34
N MET A 128 -15.01 -11.98 -17.07
CA MET A 128 -14.39 -13.31 -17.00
C MET A 128 -14.92 -14.10 -15.79
N LEU A 129 -15.01 -13.50 -14.61
CA LEU A 129 -15.58 -14.13 -13.42
C LEU A 129 -17.00 -14.66 -13.66
N ARG A 130 -17.84 -13.88 -14.32
CA ARG A 130 -19.23 -14.26 -14.61
C ARG A 130 -19.36 -15.50 -15.49
N ARG A 131 -18.37 -15.79 -16.34
CA ARG A 131 -18.37 -17.02 -17.15
C ARG A 131 -18.13 -18.28 -16.32
N HIS A 132 -17.60 -18.13 -15.10
CA HIS A 132 -17.22 -19.23 -14.21
C HIS A 132 -18.02 -19.29 -12.90
N LEU A 133 -18.83 -18.27 -12.60
CA LEU A 133 -19.63 -18.19 -11.38
C LEU A 133 -21.09 -18.52 -11.67
N GLY A 134 -21.71 -19.28 -10.77
CA GLY A 134 -23.16 -19.46 -10.75
C GLY A 134 -23.88 -18.18 -10.29
N PRO A 135 -25.20 -18.07 -10.52
CA PRO A 135 -25.98 -16.87 -10.19
C PRO A 135 -25.99 -16.52 -8.69
N GLU A 136 -25.93 -17.52 -7.80
CA GLU A 136 -25.84 -17.28 -6.36
C GLU A 136 -24.45 -16.77 -5.94
N ASP A 137 -23.39 -17.30 -6.54
CA ASP A 137 -22.03 -16.84 -6.24
C ASP A 137 -21.81 -15.42 -6.77
N GLU A 138 -22.39 -15.08 -7.93
CA GLU A 138 -22.40 -13.71 -8.44
C GLU A 138 -23.09 -12.75 -7.46
N ARG A 139 -24.25 -13.13 -6.92
CA ARG A 139 -24.97 -12.35 -5.89
C ARG A 139 -24.15 -12.17 -4.62
N ARG A 140 -23.53 -13.24 -4.11
CA ARG A 140 -22.67 -13.19 -2.92
C ARG A 140 -21.47 -12.30 -3.14
N LEU A 141 -20.82 -12.41 -4.31
CA LEU A 141 -19.66 -11.61 -4.66
C LEU A 141 -20.01 -10.11 -4.76
N ARG A 142 -21.16 -9.78 -5.35
CA ARG A 142 -21.71 -8.42 -5.36
C ARG A 142 -21.91 -7.91 -3.94
N ASN A 143 -22.61 -8.66 -3.08
CA ASN A 143 -22.86 -8.23 -1.70
C ASN A 143 -21.55 -7.94 -0.96
N HIS A 144 -20.55 -8.83 -1.10
CA HIS A 144 -19.24 -8.62 -0.51
C HIS A 144 -18.54 -7.38 -1.09
N PHE A 145 -18.67 -7.12 -2.38
CA PHE A 145 -18.10 -5.93 -3.00
C PHE A 145 -18.74 -4.65 -2.48
N THR A 146 -20.07 -4.57 -2.43
CA THR A 146 -20.81 -3.44 -1.88
C THR A 146 -20.44 -3.18 -0.42
N LEU A 147 -20.40 -4.23 0.41
CA LEU A 147 -19.97 -4.14 1.81
C LEU A 147 -18.51 -3.70 1.94
N ALA A 148 -17.63 -4.20 1.07
CA ALA A 148 -16.23 -3.81 1.07
C ALA A 148 -16.04 -2.34 0.69
N ILE A 149 -16.84 -1.78 -0.22
CA ILE A 149 -16.81 -0.34 -0.51
C ILE A 149 -17.29 0.47 0.70
N ALA A 150 -18.37 0.05 1.34
CA ALA A 150 -18.93 0.75 2.50
C ALA A 150 -17.98 0.72 3.71
N ALA A 151 -17.29 -0.40 3.91
CA ALA A 151 -16.28 -0.58 4.96
C ALA A 151 -14.89 -0.06 4.56
N ALA A 152 -14.66 0.26 3.27
CA ALA A 152 -13.39 0.80 2.83
C ALA A 152 -13.24 2.21 3.42
N PRO A 153 -12.09 2.52 4.02
CA PRO A 153 -11.96 3.74 4.80
C PRO A 153 -11.90 4.95 3.84
N THR A 154 -12.55 6.05 4.23
CA THR A 154 -12.70 7.27 3.42
C THR A 154 -11.42 8.10 3.35
N ARG A 155 -10.54 7.86 4.31
CA ARG A 155 -9.10 8.15 4.38
C ARG A 155 -8.40 6.82 4.66
N PRO A 156 -7.21 6.49 4.16
CA PRO A 156 -6.55 5.27 4.60
C PRO A 156 -6.21 5.44 6.09
N HIS A 157 -6.89 4.66 6.92
CA HIS A 157 -6.46 4.39 8.27
C HIS A 157 -6.19 2.89 8.36
N PRO A 158 -5.17 2.48 9.15
CA PRO A 158 -4.63 1.12 9.16
C PRO A 158 -5.64 0.10 9.70
N CYS A 159 -6.60 -0.30 8.87
CA CYS A 159 -7.49 -1.42 9.13
C CYS A 159 -6.92 -2.67 8.45
N LEU A 160 -5.99 -3.33 9.13
CA LEU A 160 -5.59 -4.70 8.81
C LEU A 160 -6.45 -5.69 9.61
N PRO A 161 -7.21 -6.59 8.96
CA PRO A 161 -7.62 -7.82 9.62
C PRO A 161 -6.37 -8.67 9.92
N ARG A 162 -6.21 -9.06 11.18
CA ARG A 162 -5.01 -9.69 11.75
C ARG A 162 -4.85 -11.21 11.49
N THR A 163 -5.43 -11.79 10.41
CA THR A 163 -5.31 -13.25 10.24
C THR A 163 -5.47 -13.76 8.79
N GLY A 164 -4.54 -14.64 8.36
CA GLY A 164 -4.68 -15.55 7.20
C GLY A 164 -3.63 -15.42 6.07
N PRO A 165 -3.20 -16.54 5.44
CA PRO A 165 -2.18 -16.56 4.36
C PRO A 165 -2.60 -15.89 3.05
N ALA A 166 -3.89 -15.56 2.89
CA ALA A 166 -4.39 -14.73 1.79
C ALA A 166 -4.11 -13.21 1.97
N GLY A 167 -3.59 -12.79 3.14
CA GLY A 167 -3.45 -11.39 3.52
C GLY A 167 -2.32 -10.61 2.84
N HIS A 168 -1.31 -11.27 2.26
CA HIS A 168 -0.06 -10.57 1.88
C HIS A 168 -0.22 -9.59 0.70
N LEU A 169 -1.11 -9.89 -0.26
CA LEU A 169 -1.34 -9.06 -1.43
C LEU A 169 -2.28 -7.87 -1.13
N THR A 170 -3.30 -8.12 -0.32
CA THR A 170 -4.20 -7.08 0.20
C THR A 170 -3.45 -6.12 1.12
N ARG A 171 -2.53 -6.64 1.94
CA ARG A 171 -1.63 -5.84 2.80
C ARG A 171 -0.74 -4.93 1.97
N LEU A 172 -0.22 -5.39 0.83
CA LEU A 172 0.67 -4.59 -0.03
C LEU A 172 -0.04 -3.49 -0.81
N ILE A 173 -1.33 -3.65 -1.11
CA ILE A 173 -2.12 -2.61 -1.80
C ILE A 173 -2.66 -1.63 -0.74
N CYS A 174 -3.25 -2.11 0.36
CA CYS A 174 -3.77 -1.24 1.41
C CYS A 174 -2.65 -0.44 2.13
N ALA A 175 -1.52 -1.06 2.49
CA ALA A 175 -0.43 -0.37 3.18
C ALA A 175 0.36 0.62 2.28
N ARG A 176 0.20 0.55 0.95
CA ARG A 176 0.87 1.48 0.02
C ARG A 176 0.04 2.70 -0.28
N PHE A 177 -1.29 2.56 -0.32
CA PHE A 177 -2.18 3.70 -0.15
C PHE A 177 -1.88 4.40 1.19
N ASP A 178 -1.76 3.66 2.30
CA ASP A 178 -1.45 4.20 3.64
C ASP A 178 -0.18 5.07 3.69
N ALA A 179 0.98 4.51 3.30
CA ALA A 179 2.26 5.22 3.35
C ALA A 179 2.30 6.49 2.49
N VAL A 180 1.59 6.49 1.36
CA VAL A 180 1.49 7.64 0.46
C VAL A 180 0.68 8.77 1.08
N TRP A 181 -0.36 8.46 1.85
CA TRP A 181 -1.19 9.46 2.51
C TRP A 181 -0.55 9.97 3.82
N ASP A 182 0.20 9.13 4.55
CA ASP A 182 0.99 9.50 5.74
C ASP A 182 2.12 10.51 5.41
N GLU A 183 2.86 10.27 4.34
CA GLU A 183 3.95 11.16 3.88
C GLU A 183 3.43 12.51 3.35
N LEU A 184 2.17 12.56 2.92
CA LEU A 184 1.50 13.77 2.41
C LEU A 184 0.72 14.56 3.47
N GLU A 185 0.38 13.98 4.63
CA GLU A 185 -0.20 14.69 5.78
C GLU A 185 0.87 15.28 6.72
N GLY A 186 2.16 15.13 6.38
CA GLY A 186 3.26 15.70 7.17
C GLY A 186 3.50 14.95 8.48
N ARG A 187 3.00 13.72 8.62
CA ARG A 187 3.37 12.84 9.74
C ARG A 187 4.57 12.02 9.32
N VAL A 188 5.75 12.43 9.79
CA VAL A 188 6.93 11.58 9.81
C VAL A 188 6.65 10.42 10.77
N THR A 189 6.05 9.33 10.30
CA THR A 189 6.24 8.03 10.95
C THR A 189 7.60 7.51 10.48
N SER A 190 8.65 8.05 11.09
CA SER A 190 10.01 7.51 10.92
C SER A 190 9.99 6.04 11.32
N PRO A 191 10.26 5.08 10.40
CA PRO A 191 10.40 3.68 10.77
C PRO A 191 11.85 3.45 11.20
N ALA A 192 12.29 4.14 12.25
CA ALA A 192 13.64 3.99 12.78
C ALA A 192 13.74 4.45 14.23
N LEU A 193 13.05 3.77 15.16
CA LEU A 193 13.45 3.57 16.56
C LEU A 193 12.31 2.91 17.36
N VAL A 194 12.16 1.59 17.28
CA VAL A 194 11.95 0.71 18.46
C VAL A 194 12.41 -0.71 18.07
N SER A 195 13.71 -0.85 17.89
CA SER A 195 14.38 -2.16 17.97
C SER A 195 15.64 -1.95 18.80
N ARG A 196 15.42 -1.58 20.06
CA ARG A 196 16.36 -1.61 21.20
C ARG A 196 15.65 -0.95 22.37
N VAL A 197 14.90 -1.73 23.15
CA VAL A 197 14.95 -1.81 24.62
C VAL A 197 14.09 -3.02 24.96
N GLN A 198 14.64 -4.21 24.73
CA GLN A 198 14.15 -5.43 25.37
C GLN A 198 15.34 -6.32 25.64
N GLU A 199 16.25 -5.80 26.45
CA GLU A 199 17.28 -6.55 27.16
C GLU A 199 17.68 -5.69 28.35
N HIS A 200 16.91 -5.79 29.44
CA HIS A 200 17.36 -5.66 30.84
C HIS A 200 16.15 -5.61 31.79
N ALA A 201 15.78 -6.80 32.27
CA ALA A 201 15.19 -7.06 33.58
C ALA A 201 15.47 -8.54 33.88
N ALA A 202 16.67 -8.84 34.39
CA ALA A 202 16.98 -9.17 35.79
C ALA A 202 16.72 -10.66 36.12
N PRO A 203 17.52 -11.25 37.03
CA PRO A 203 17.07 -11.24 38.42
C PRO A 203 18.16 -10.88 39.44
N VAL A 204 17.66 -10.43 40.58
CA VAL A 204 18.33 -10.05 41.83
C VAL A 204 18.60 -11.31 42.66
N ASP A 205 19.76 -11.39 43.31
CA ASP A 205 20.03 -11.95 44.66
C ASP A 205 21.57 -12.15 44.82
N VAL A 206 22.25 -12.11 45.96
CA VAL A 206 22.08 -11.59 47.32
C VAL A 206 23.48 -11.78 47.96
N VAL A 207 23.96 -10.79 48.73
CA VAL A 207 24.96 -10.90 49.83
C VAL A 207 26.39 -11.43 49.55
N GLY A 208 27.41 -10.72 50.08
CA GLY A 208 28.59 -11.40 50.67
C GLY A 208 30.01 -10.86 50.37
N ARG A 209 30.46 -9.89 51.17
CA ARG A 209 31.75 -9.85 51.93
C ARG A 209 33.06 -10.46 51.35
N GLN A 210 34.11 -9.63 51.46
CA GLN A 210 35.49 -9.92 51.92
C GLN A 210 36.62 -10.39 50.96
N ARG A 211 37.61 -9.48 50.82
CA ARG A 211 39.09 -9.59 50.91
C ARG A 211 39.77 -10.97 50.80
N HIS A 212 40.83 -11.06 49.99
CA HIS A 212 42.25 -11.45 50.28
C HIS A 212 43.03 -11.61 48.94
N LYS A 213 44.15 -10.89 48.66
CA LYS A 213 45.59 -11.30 48.79
C LYS A 213 45.85 -12.74 48.25
N VAL A 214 46.74 -13.03 47.27
CA VAL A 214 48.24 -13.07 47.23
C VAL A 214 48.62 -13.52 45.78
N LEU A 215 49.48 -12.87 44.99
CA LEU A 215 50.96 -12.97 44.78
C LEU A 215 51.56 -14.36 44.38
N PHE A 216 52.58 -14.32 43.50
CA PHE A 216 53.53 -15.34 42.96
C PHE A 216 53.12 -16.07 41.65
N ALA A 217 53.76 -15.86 40.50
CA ALA A 217 55.15 -16.07 40.02
C ALA A 217 55.28 -17.42 39.26
N GLN A 218 55.48 -17.43 37.95
CA GLN A 218 56.76 -17.47 37.19
C GLN A 218 57.04 -18.86 36.57
N ARG A 219 57.06 -18.94 35.21
CA ARG A 219 58.15 -19.53 34.38
C ARG A 219 57.80 -19.55 32.87
N PRO A 220 58.62 -18.93 32.01
CA PRO A 220 59.00 -19.43 30.68
C PRO A 220 60.45 -20.01 30.77
N PRO A 221 61.17 -20.50 29.71
CA PRO A 221 60.97 -20.30 28.26
C PRO A 221 61.16 -21.55 27.36
N GLN A 222 60.76 -21.42 26.08
CA GLN A 222 61.14 -22.30 24.97
C GLN A 222 62.41 -21.77 24.28
N LEU A 223 63.31 -22.69 23.91
CA LEU A 223 64.52 -22.46 23.11
C LEU A 223 64.32 -23.13 21.75
N ASP A 224 64.25 -22.32 20.69
CA ASP A 224 64.43 -22.77 19.31
C ASP A 224 65.91 -22.65 18.91
N GLN A 225 66.38 -23.66 18.21
CA GLN A 225 67.76 -23.91 17.78
C GLN A 225 67.96 -23.52 16.29
N PRO A 226 69.20 -23.50 15.75
CA PRO A 226 69.79 -22.27 15.24
C PRO A 226 70.01 -22.23 13.71
N ALA A 227 70.21 -21.01 13.22
CA ALA A 227 70.67 -20.70 11.87
C ALA A 227 72.13 -21.13 11.67
N SER A 228 72.37 -21.84 10.57
CA SER A 228 73.69 -22.13 10.03
C SER A 228 74.06 -21.10 8.96
N LEU A 229 75.29 -20.56 9.02
CA LEU A 229 75.97 -19.92 7.89
C LEU A 229 77.46 -20.33 7.89
N PRO A 230 78.14 -20.24 6.73
CA PRO A 230 79.10 -21.24 6.32
C PRO A 230 80.58 -20.86 6.49
N GLN A 231 81.37 -21.88 6.20
CA GLN A 231 82.82 -22.07 6.16
C GLN A 231 83.63 -20.95 5.51
N THR A 232 84.79 -20.64 6.11
CA THR A 232 86.13 -20.90 5.51
C THR A 232 87.19 -20.91 6.60
#